data_AF-A0A9X2MZH3-F1
#
_entry.id   AF-A0A9X2MZH3-F1
#
_cell.length_a   1.000
_cell.length_b   1.000
_cell.length_c   1.000
_cell.angle_alpha   90.00
_cell.angle_beta   90.00
_cell.angle_gamma   90.00
#
_symmetry.space_group_name_H-M   'P 1'
#
loop_
_entity.id
_entity.type
_entity.pdbx_description
1 polymer ?
#
loop_
_entity_poly.entity_id
_entity_poly.type
_entity_poly.pdbx_seq_one_letter_code
_entity_poly.pdbx_strand_id
1 'polypeptide(L)'
;AKAPFQGDKAAFIEAVRKALFASKICSYAQGFAQMRAASEEYGWDLRYGDIAMIFRGGCIIRARFLQNIKDAYDRDPELRNLLLDPYFQTIVESYQGAWREVVAAAVTNGVPVPAFASALAYFDSYRTERLPANLLQAQRDYFGAHTFKRVDKEGTFHFNWMEAPNGQPVQSK
;
A
#
# COMPACT_ATOMS: atom_id res chain seq x y z
N ALA A 1 17.81 17.90 -26.55
CA ALA A 1 18.44 17.40 -25.31
C ALA A 1 17.52 17.74 -24.14
N LYS A 2 17.37 16.86 -23.13
CA LYS A 2 16.64 17.23 -21.90
C LYS A 2 17.36 18.40 -21.22
N ALA A 3 16.61 19.36 -20.72
CA ALA A 3 17.18 20.46 -19.94
C ALA A 3 17.95 19.89 -18.73
N PRO A 4 19.10 20.47 -18.35
CA PRO A 4 19.82 20.05 -17.16
C PRO A 4 18.96 20.26 -15.91
N PHE A 5 19.10 19.35 -14.94
CA PHE A 5 18.44 19.51 -13.63
C PHE A 5 18.94 20.79 -12.95
N GLN A 6 18.02 21.65 -12.53
CA GLN A 6 18.34 22.97 -11.96
C GLN A 6 18.18 23.03 -10.43
N GLY A 7 17.79 21.93 -9.77
CA GLY A 7 17.66 21.87 -8.32
C GLY A 7 18.98 21.57 -7.59
N ASP A 8 18.93 21.58 -6.26
CA ASP A 8 20.05 21.12 -5.44
C ASP A 8 20.24 19.60 -5.59
N LYS A 9 21.38 19.22 -6.19
CA LYS A 9 21.75 17.82 -6.42
C LYS A 9 21.88 17.03 -5.13
N ALA A 10 22.44 17.60 -4.07
CA ALA A 10 22.64 16.89 -2.81
C ALA A 10 21.29 16.61 -2.13
N ALA A 11 20.40 17.60 -2.11
CA ALA A 11 19.04 17.43 -1.62
C ALA A 11 18.27 16.35 -2.40
N PHE A 12 18.37 16.34 -3.73
CA PHE A 12 17.67 15.33 -4.54
C PHE A 12 18.23 13.91 -4.36
N ILE A 13 19.55 13.76 -4.18
CA ILE A 13 20.15 12.46 -3.83
C ILE A 13 19.60 11.95 -2.51
N GLU A 14 19.48 12.81 -1.50
CA GLU A 14 18.88 12.44 -0.21
C GLU A 14 17.41 12.10 -0.35
N ALA A 15 16.67 12.81 -1.22
CA ALA A 15 15.27 12.49 -1.51
C ALA A 15 15.13 11.09 -2.13
N VAL A 16 16.00 10.73 -3.08
CA VAL A 16 16.06 9.39 -3.68
C VAL A 16 16.40 8.32 -2.64
N ARG A 17 17.33 8.58 -1.71
CA ARG A 17 17.65 7.66 -0.61
C ARG A 17 16.43 7.41 0.28
N LYS A 18 15.69 8.46 0.64
CA LYS A 18 14.45 8.39 1.44
C LYS A 18 13.35 7.62 0.69
N ALA A 19 13.14 7.91 -0.59
CA ALA A 19 12.18 7.23 -1.46
C ALA A 19 12.46 5.72 -1.55
N LEU A 20 13.73 5.35 -1.75
CA LEU A 20 14.15 3.95 -1.78
C LEU A 20 13.84 3.23 -0.46
N PHE A 21 14.15 3.87 0.67
CA PHE A 21 13.96 3.26 1.98
C PHE A 21 12.48 3.11 2.34
N ALA A 22 11.65 4.12 2.08
CA ALA A 22 10.19 4.04 2.27
C ALA A 22 9.56 2.97 1.35
N SER A 23 10.00 2.88 0.09
CA SER A 23 9.54 1.85 -0.84
C SER A 23 9.93 0.44 -0.39
N LYS A 24 11.15 0.29 0.14
CA LYS A 24 11.61 -0.98 0.73
C LYS A 24 10.72 -1.38 1.92
N ILE A 25 10.39 -0.46 2.81
CA ILE A 25 9.48 -0.73 3.94
C ILE A 25 8.14 -1.26 3.44
N CYS A 26 7.54 -0.61 2.45
CA CYS A 26 6.26 -1.05 1.88
C CYS A 26 6.35 -2.46 1.27
N SER A 27 7.42 -2.76 0.54
CA SER A 27 7.63 -4.08 -0.05
C SER A 27 7.75 -5.18 1.01
N TYR A 28 8.48 -4.95 2.10
CA TYR A 28 8.56 -5.90 3.21
C TYR A 28 7.24 -6.00 3.98
N ALA A 29 6.53 -4.89 4.18
CA ALA A 29 5.20 -4.90 4.80
C ALA A 29 4.21 -5.78 4.02
N GLN A 30 4.21 -5.69 2.69
CA GLN A 30 3.41 -6.55 1.82
C GLN A 30 3.83 -8.02 1.92
N GLY A 31 5.14 -8.31 1.86
CA GLY A 31 5.64 -9.68 1.94
C GLY A 31 5.33 -10.36 3.27
N PHE A 32 5.46 -9.65 4.39
CA PHE A 32 5.10 -10.17 5.71
C PHE A 32 3.60 -10.33 5.90
N ALA A 33 2.78 -9.41 5.37
CA ALA A 33 1.32 -9.57 5.34
C ALA A 33 0.90 -10.79 4.51
N GLN A 34 1.59 -11.06 3.39
CA GLN A 34 1.35 -12.25 2.58
C GLN A 34 1.72 -13.54 3.33
N MET A 35 2.84 -13.56 4.05
CA MET A 35 3.20 -14.70 4.90
C MET A 35 2.17 -14.92 6.01
N ARG A 36 1.60 -13.84 6.58
CA ARG A 36 0.49 -13.96 7.54
C ARG A 36 -0.74 -14.59 6.93
N ALA A 37 -1.19 -14.11 5.77
CA ALA A 37 -2.33 -14.69 5.07
C ALA A 37 -2.11 -16.18 4.76
N ALA A 38 -0.90 -16.58 4.36
CA ALA A 38 -0.56 -17.98 4.16
C ALA A 38 -0.57 -18.79 5.47
N SER A 39 -0.06 -18.22 6.57
CA SER A 39 -0.09 -18.87 7.88
C SER A 39 -1.52 -19.13 8.37
N GLU A 40 -2.43 -18.18 8.12
CA GLU A 40 -3.86 -18.29 8.46
C GLU A 40 -4.56 -19.35 7.60
N GLU A 41 -4.34 -19.33 6.27
CA GLU A 41 -4.93 -20.28 5.32
C GLU A 41 -4.47 -21.73 5.59
N TYR A 42 -3.18 -21.93 5.89
CA TYR A 42 -2.60 -23.26 6.00
C TYR A 42 -2.36 -23.74 7.44
N GLY A 43 -2.69 -22.92 8.44
CA GLY A 43 -2.54 -23.27 9.86
C GLY A 43 -1.09 -23.51 10.29
N TRP A 44 -0.14 -22.76 9.75
CA TRP A 44 1.30 -22.99 9.97
C TRP A 44 1.88 -22.35 11.24
N ASP A 45 1.14 -21.46 11.89
CA ASP A 45 1.59 -20.71 13.08
C ASP A 45 2.99 -20.08 12.89
N LEU A 46 3.16 -19.33 11.80
CA LEU A 46 4.46 -18.77 11.42
C LEU A 46 4.97 -17.74 12.43
N ARG A 47 6.22 -17.91 12.86
CA ARG A 47 6.92 -16.97 13.74
C ARG A 47 7.67 -15.92 12.93
N TYR A 48 7.01 -14.79 12.63
CA TYR A 48 7.56 -13.76 11.74
C TYR A 48 8.88 -13.14 12.21
N GLY A 49 9.06 -12.96 13.53
CA GLY A 49 10.34 -12.52 14.10
C GLY A 49 11.50 -13.49 13.82
N ASP A 50 11.24 -14.79 13.91
CA ASP A 50 12.23 -15.84 13.61
C ASP A 50 12.56 -15.87 12.11
N ILE A 51 11.56 -15.68 11.24
CA ILE A 51 11.75 -15.54 9.78
C ILE A 51 12.64 -14.33 9.47
N ALA A 52 12.36 -13.17 10.08
CA ALA A 52 13.20 -11.98 9.92
C ALA A 52 14.64 -12.23 10.41
N MET A 53 14.80 -12.98 11.51
CA MET A 53 16.10 -13.33 12.06
C MET A 53 16.93 -14.21 11.11
N ILE A 54 16.35 -15.28 10.55
CA ILE A 54 17.09 -16.16 9.62
C ILE A 54 17.50 -15.42 8.35
N PHE A 55 16.74 -14.42 7.90
CA PHE A 55 17.11 -13.61 6.74
C PHE A 55 18.26 -12.63 7.02
N ARG A 56 18.71 -12.46 8.27
CA ARG A 56 19.83 -11.56 8.59
C ARG A 56 21.19 -12.09 8.14
N GLY A 57 21.33 -13.40 7.94
CA GLY A 57 22.59 -14.06 7.59
C GLY A 57 22.42 -15.03 6.42
N GLY A 58 23.47 -15.22 5.63
CA GLY A 58 23.51 -16.21 4.53
C GLY A 58 22.73 -15.83 3.27
N CYS A 59 21.53 -15.25 3.39
CA CYS A 59 20.70 -14.92 2.23
C CYS A 59 21.15 -13.61 1.51
N ILE A 60 20.66 -13.42 0.28
CA ILE A 60 20.98 -12.25 -0.56
C ILE A 60 20.40 -10.96 0.01
N ILE A 61 19.21 -11.00 0.60
CA ILE A 61 18.50 -9.81 1.11
C ILE A 61 18.98 -9.35 2.50
N ARG A 62 20.04 -9.96 3.02
CA ARG A 62 20.60 -9.67 4.35
C ARG A 62 20.87 -8.17 4.52
N ALA A 63 20.39 -7.59 5.61
CA ALA A 63 20.59 -6.19 5.92
C ALA A 63 20.33 -5.92 7.41
N ARG A 64 20.93 -4.86 7.96
CA ARG A 64 20.58 -4.33 9.29
C ARG A 64 19.08 -4.03 9.42
N PHE A 65 18.44 -3.69 8.31
CA PHE A 65 16.99 -3.51 8.19
C PHE A 65 16.16 -4.67 8.76
N LEU A 66 16.61 -5.91 8.61
CA LEU A 66 15.89 -7.10 9.10
C LEU A 66 15.92 -7.22 10.63
N GLN A 67 16.91 -6.61 11.30
CA GLN A 67 16.88 -6.49 12.76
C GLN A 67 15.66 -5.68 13.20
N ASN A 68 15.37 -4.56 12.53
CA ASN A 68 14.21 -3.73 12.89
C ASN A 68 12.89 -4.48 12.70
N ILE A 69 12.80 -5.37 11.70
CA ILE A 69 11.61 -6.21 11.49
C ILE A 69 11.49 -7.23 12.62
N LYS A 70 12.61 -7.88 12.98
CA LYS A 70 12.64 -8.78 14.14
C LYS A 70 12.16 -8.05 15.40
N ASP A 71 12.72 -6.88 15.67
CA ASP A 71 12.39 -6.09 16.85
C ASP A 71 10.92 -5.66 16.88
N ALA A 72 10.31 -5.40 15.71
CA ALA A 72 8.88 -5.10 15.59
C ALA A 72 8.02 -6.30 16.01
N TYR A 73 8.35 -7.51 15.54
CA TYR A 73 7.63 -8.72 15.94
C TYR A 73 7.97 -9.22 17.35
N ASP A 74 9.14 -8.88 17.88
CA ASP A 74 9.46 -9.11 19.30
C ASP A 74 8.60 -8.22 20.21
N ARG A 75 8.30 -6.98 19.78
CA ARG A 75 7.39 -6.07 20.48
C ARG A 75 5.94 -6.52 20.37
N ASP A 76 5.50 -6.90 19.17
CA ASP A 76 4.14 -7.34 18.89
C ASP A 76 4.16 -8.55 17.93
N PRO A 77 4.08 -9.79 18.46
CA PRO A 77 3.99 -11.00 17.64
C PRO A 77 2.74 -11.02 16.74
N GLU A 78 1.67 -10.34 17.16
CA GLU A 78 0.40 -10.25 16.44
C GLU A 78 0.31 -9.04 15.49
N LEU A 79 1.42 -8.37 15.24
CA LEU A 79 1.50 -7.24 14.34
C LEU A 79 0.94 -7.60 12.96
N ARG A 80 -0.15 -6.93 12.57
CA ARG A 80 -0.86 -7.19 11.30
C ARG A 80 -0.13 -6.64 10.08
N ASN A 81 0.60 -5.55 10.24
CA ASN A 81 1.34 -4.92 9.15
C ASN A 81 2.52 -4.12 9.70
N LEU A 82 3.68 -4.23 9.06
CA LEU A 82 4.89 -3.53 9.51
C LEU A 82 4.73 -1.99 9.51
N LEU A 83 3.82 -1.43 8.70
CA LEU A 83 3.54 0.01 8.71
C LEU A 83 2.91 0.51 10.01
N LEU A 84 2.40 -0.38 10.86
CA LEU A 84 1.79 -0.04 12.16
C LEU A 84 2.80 -0.05 13.31
N ASP A 85 4.00 -0.59 13.09
CA ASP A 85 5.04 -0.54 14.11
C ASP A 85 5.65 0.88 14.19
N PRO A 86 5.90 1.42 15.40
CA PRO A 86 6.35 2.80 15.59
C PRO A 86 7.62 3.17 14.83
N TYR A 87 8.58 2.25 14.68
CA TYR A 87 9.83 2.53 13.96
C TYR A 87 9.56 2.77 12.47
N PHE A 88 8.83 1.85 11.84
CA PHE A 88 8.53 1.95 10.40
C PHE A 88 7.55 3.08 10.10
N GLN A 89 6.53 3.28 10.94
CA GLN A 89 5.60 4.40 10.82
C GLN A 89 6.35 5.74 10.80
N THR A 90 7.21 5.98 11.80
CA THR A 90 7.99 7.23 11.91
C THR A 90 8.84 7.50 10.66
N ILE A 91 9.47 6.45 10.11
CA ILE A 91 10.27 6.59 8.90
C ILE A 91 9.42 6.95 7.70
N VAL A 92 8.34 6.20 7.44
CA VAL A 92 7.51 6.43 6.26
C VAL A 92 6.85 7.80 6.33
N GLU A 93 6.36 8.21 7.51
CA GLU A 93 5.78 9.54 7.73
C GLU A 93 6.79 10.66 7.50
N SER A 94 8.03 10.51 7.97
CA SER A 94 9.09 11.52 7.76
C SER A 94 9.67 11.52 6.35
N TYR A 95 9.58 10.41 5.60
CA TYR A 95 10.19 10.26 4.27
C TYR A 95 9.18 10.48 3.13
N GLN A 96 7.87 10.45 3.39
CA GLN A 96 6.85 10.54 2.34
C GLN A 96 6.94 11.80 1.47
N GLY A 97 7.39 12.95 2.01
CA GLY A 97 7.55 14.18 1.24
C GLY A 97 8.60 14.02 0.12
N ALA A 98 9.80 13.58 0.50
CA ALA A 98 10.88 13.25 -0.43
C ALA A 98 10.48 12.15 -1.42
N TRP A 99 9.72 11.16 -0.94
CA TRP A 99 9.25 10.07 -1.79
C TRP A 99 8.31 10.56 -2.89
N ARG A 100 7.35 11.42 -2.56
CA ARG A 100 6.44 12.06 -3.52
C ARG A 100 7.20 12.94 -4.51
N GLU A 101 8.18 13.72 -4.04
CA GLU A 101 9.06 14.53 -4.89
C GLU A 101 9.75 13.68 -5.96
N VAL A 102 10.36 12.56 -5.55
CA VAL A 102 11.06 11.65 -6.46
C VAL A 102 10.11 11.02 -7.49
N VAL A 103 8.94 10.56 -7.06
CA VAL A 103 7.94 9.98 -7.98
C VAL A 103 7.45 11.03 -8.97
N ALA A 104 7.11 12.25 -8.50
CA ALA A 104 6.67 13.33 -9.36
C ALA A 104 7.75 13.71 -10.38
N ALA A 105 8.99 13.93 -9.93
CA ALA A 105 10.12 14.25 -10.80
C ALA A 105 10.38 13.15 -11.83
N ALA A 106 10.29 11.88 -11.43
CA ALA A 106 10.46 10.76 -12.35
C ALA A 106 9.38 10.75 -13.43
N VAL A 107 8.11 10.93 -13.06
CA VAL A 107 6.97 10.97 -14.00
C VAL A 107 7.11 12.13 -14.98
N THR A 108 7.36 13.36 -14.51
CA THR A 108 7.49 14.53 -15.40
C THR A 108 8.70 14.45 -16.32
N ASN A 109 9.72 13.67 -15.94
CA ASN A 109 10.90 13.44 -16.75
C ASN A 109 10.86 12.12 -17.54
N GLY A 110 9.76 11.35 -17.51
CA GLY A 110 9.67 10.07 -18.24
C GLY A 110 10.73 9.05 -17.81
N VAL A 111 11.08 9.02 -16.51
CA VAL A 111 11.94 7.99 -15.91
C VAL A 111 11.04 6.93 -15.27
N PRO A 112 11.10 5.67 -15.70
CA PRO A 112 10.24 4.63 -15.16
C PRO A 112 10.67 4.26 -13.74
N VAL A 113 9.77 4.45 -12.77
CA VAL A 113 9.99 4.10 -11.35
C VAL A 113 8.87 3.22 -10.79
N PRO A 114 8.54 2.08 -11.43
CA PRO A 114 7.35 1.30 -11.10
C PRO A 114 7.31 0.87 -9.62
N ALA A 115 8.45 0.48 -9.04
CA ALA A 115 8.53 0.09 -7.63
C ALA A 115 8.30 1.25 -6.65
N PHE A 116 8.80 2.46 -6.95
CA PHE A 116 8.56 3.62 -6.10
C PHE A 116 7.11 4.09 -6.20
N ALA A 117 6.58 4.13 -7.42
CA ALA A 117 5.21 4.56 -7.68
C ALA A 117 4.19 3.59 -7.06
N SER A 118 4.37 2.28 -7.23
CA SER A 118 3.43 1.28 -6.68
C SER A 118 3.49 1.21 -5.16
N ALA A 119 4.68 1.31 -4.56
CA ALA A 119 4.80 1.36 -3.11
C ALA A 119 4.12 2.62 -2.54
N LEU A 120 4.22 3.77 -3.22
CA LEU A 120 3.55 5.01 -2.78
C LEU A 120 2.03 4.87 -2.89
N ALA A 121 1.54 4.31 -3.99
CA ALA A 121 0.13 4.01 -4.19
C ALA A 121 -0.40 3.04 -3.12
N TYR A 122 0.38 2.01 -2.76
CA TYR A 122 0.05 1.09 -1.66
C TYR A 122 -0.03 1.82 -0.32
N PHE A 123 0.97 2.64 0.03
CA PHE A 123 0.98 3.41 1.28
C PHE A 123 -0.24 4.33 1.38
N ASP A 124 -0.53 5.09 0.32
CA ASP A 124 -1.68 5.98 0.27
C ASP A 124 -3.00 5.21 0.32
N SER A 125 -3.09 4.06 -0.34
CA SER A 125 -4.29 3.22 -0.28
C SER A 125 -4.51 2.62 1.11
N TYR A 126 -3.45 2.12 1.75
CA TYR A 126 -3.52 1.43 3.03
C TYR A 126 -3.92 2.35 4.18
N ARG A 127 -3.49 3.63 4.14
CA ARG A 127 -3.84 4.64 5.15
C ARG A 127 -5.17 5.37 4.89
N THR A 128 -5.85 5.06 3.78
CA THR A 128 -7.10 5.73 3.41
C THR A 128 -8.30 4.92 3.89
N GLU A 129 -9.06 5.48 4.84
CA GLU A 129 -10.25 4.84 5.40
C GLU A 129 -11.32 4.55 4.34
N ARG A 130 -11.52 5.48 3.39
CA ARG A 130 -12.54 5.39 2.33
C ARG A 130 -11.92 5.46 0.95
N LEU A 131 -11.73 4.29 0.34
CA LEU A 131 -11.27 4.16 -1.04
C LEU A 131 -12.43 4.27 -2.04
N PRO A 132 -12.16 4.62 -3.31
CA PRO A 132 -13.18 4.73 -4.36
C PRO A 132 -13.78 3.38 -4.81
N ALA A 133 -13.57 2.30 -4.05
CA ALA A 133 -14.13 0.97 -4.33
C ALA A 133 -15.66 0.93 -4.21
N ASN A 134 -16.28 1.94 -3.59
CA ASN A 134 -17.73 2.14 -3.62
C ASN A 134 -18.26 2.32 -5.05
N LEU A 135 -17.51 3.01 -5.93
CA LEU A 135 -17.89 3.15 -7.33
C LEU A 135 -17.80 1.81 -8.07
N LEU A 136 -16.77 1.00 -7.79
CA LEU A 136 -16.65 -0.36 -8.35
C LEU A 136 -17.85 -1.22 -7.94
N GLN A 137 -18.25 -1.15 -6.66
CA GLN A 137 -19.44 -1.86 -6.18
C GLN A 137 -20.73 -1.38 -6.87
N ALA A 138 -20.90 -0.07 -7.06
CA ALA A 138 -22.03 0.49 -7.79
C ALA A 138 -22.06 0.02 -9.26
N GLN A 139 -20.91 0.03 -9.94
CA GLN A 139 -20.80 -0.47 -11.33
C GLN A 139 -21.18 -1.94 -11.43
N ARG A 140 -20.64 -2.79 -10.56
CA ARG A 140 -20.96 -4.24 -10.54
C ARG A 140 -22.45 -4.49 -10.31
N ASP A 141 -23.07 -3.73 -9.43
CA ASP A 141 -24.52 -3.83 -9.20
C ASP A 141 -25.33 -3.32 -10.39
N TYR A 142 -24.89 -2.22 -11.02
CA TYR A 142 -25.52 -1.63 -12.21
C TYR A 142 -25.61 -2.61 -13.38
N PHE A 143 -24.49 -3.17 -13.83
CA PHE A 143 -24.48 -3.98 -15.06
C PHE A 143 -24.75 -5.47 -14.80
N GLY A 144 -24.68 -5.94 -13.55
CA GLY A 144 -24.65 -7.37 -13.24
C GLY A 144 -25.44 -7.79 -12.00
N ALA A 145 -26.22 -6.89 -11.39
CA ALA A 145 -27.01 -7.16 -10.18
C ALA A 145 -26.20 -7.87 -9.06
N HIS A 146 -24.90 -7.53 -8.97
CA HIS A 146 -23.96 -8.20 -8.07
C HIS A 146 -24.11 -7.82 -6.59
N THR A 147 -25.04 -6.92 -6.27
CA THR A 147 -25.31 -6.41 -4.92
C THR A 147 -24.13 -5.66 -4.28
N PHE A 148 -24.41 -4.93 -3.21
CA PHE A 148 -23.41 -4.23 -2.39
C PHE A 148 -23.81 -4.15 -0.92
N LYS A 149 -22.86 -3.80 -0.06
CA LYS A 149 -23.09 -3.48 1.36
C LYS A 149 -23.12 -1.97 1.57
N ARG A 150 -23.77 -1.54 2.65
CA ARG A 150 -23.84 -0.14 3.05
C ARG A 150 -23.09 0.10 4.37
N VAL A 151 -22.72 1.35 4.61
CA VAL A 151 -22.00 1.77 5.83
C VAL A 151 -22.93 2.17 6.97
N ASP A 152 -24.21 2.42 6.67
CA ASP A 152 -25.22 2.90 7.60
C ASP A 152 -26.25 1.82 7.99
N LYS A 153 -26.25 0.67 7.31
CA LYS A 153 -27.20 -0.41 7.53
C LYS A 153 -26.61 -1.77 7.19
N GLU A 154 -26.81 -2.73 8.09
CA GLU A 154 -26.49 -4.14 7.87
C GLU A 154 -27.33 -4.77 6.75
N GLY A 155 -26.73 -5.71 6.03
CA GLY A 155 -27.39 -6.49 4.97
C GLY A 155 -26.76 -6.34 3.59
N THR A 156 -27.42 -6.96 2.61
CA THR A 156 -27.04 -6.97 1.20
C THR A 156 -28.11 -6.25 0.39
N PHE A 157 -27.68 -5.33 -0.47
CA PHE A 157 -28.57 -4.43 -1.21
C PHE A 157 -28.36 -4.56 -2.71
N HIS A 158 -29.44 -4.47 -3.46
CA HIS A 158 -29.45 -4.26 -4.90
C HIS A 158 -30.22 -2.96 -5.18
N PHE A 159 -29.78 -2.17 -6.14
CA PHE A 159 -30.49 -0.98 -6.58
C PHE A 159 -30.89 -1.12 -8.05
N ASN A 160 -32.12 -0.76 -8.41
CA ASN A 160 -32.52 -0.70 -9.81
C ASN A 160 -32.06 0.64 -10.41
N TRP A 161 -30.90 0.63 -11.06
CA TRP A 161 -30.27 1.84 -11.58
C TRP A 161 -30.92 2.42 -12.83
N MET A 162 -31.76 1.63 -13.52
CA MET A 162 -32.45 2.03 -14.75
C MET A 162 -33.83 2.64 -14.48
N GLU A 163 -34.30 2.57 -13.23
CA GLU A 163 -35.50 3.25 -12.77
C GLU A 163 -35.09 4.53 -12.02
N ALA A 164 -35.65 5.65 -12.44
CA ALA A 164 -35.57 6.89 -11.71
C ALA A 164 -36.24 6.70 -10.33
N PRO A 165 -35.89 7.51 -9.31
CA PRO A 165 -36.43 7.39 -7.95
C PRO A 165 -37.97 7.48 -7.86
N ASN A 166 -38.64 7.93 -8.92
CA ASN A 166 -40.09 8.01 -9.08
C ASN A 166 -40.70 6.83 -9.85
N GLY A 167 -39.94 5.76 -10.11
CA GLY A 167 -40.38 4.58 -10.85
C GLY A 167 -40.49 4.77 -12.37
N GLN A 168 -39.99 5.88 -12.92
CA GLN A 168 -39.94 6.08 -14.37
C GLN A 168 -38.64 5.53 -14.97
N PRO A 169 -38.66 4.99 -16.20
CA PRO A 169 -37.42 4.59 -16.86
C PRO A 169 -36.49 5.80 -17.02
N VAL A 170 -35.21 5.64 -16.67
CA VAL A 170 -34.18 6.64 -17.01
C VAL A 170 -34.04 6.62 -18.53
N GLN A 171 -34.42 7.72 -19.20
CA GLN A 171 -34.29 7.80 -20.65
C GLN A 171 -32.82 7.67 -21.07
N SER A 172 -32.51 6.64 -21.85
CA SER A 172 -31.24 6.54 -22.56
C SER A 172 -31.20 7.63 -23.63
N LYS A 173 -30.19 8.49 -23.58
CA LYS A 173 -29.82 9.31 -24.74
C LYS A 173 -29.16 8.45 -25.82
#